data_AF-A0A9P6UEJ6-F1
#
_entry.id   AF-A0A9P6UEJ6-F1
#
_cell.length_a   1.000
_cell.length_b   1.000
_cell.length_c   1.000
_cell.angle_alpha   90.00
_cell.angle_beta   90.00
_cell.angle_gamma   90.00
#
_symmetry.space_group_name_H-M   'P 1'
#
loop_
_entity.id
_entity.type
_entity.pdbx_description
1 polymer ?
#
loop_
_entity_poly.entity_id
_entity_poly.type
_entity_poly.pdbx_seq_one_letter_code
_entity_poly.pdbx_strand_id
1 'polypeptide(L)'
;MANQVKQSMEMTQTMSKMMEMFLVTSLSISSRIERDESTDKPILILVTENKSQFPIPGLSGSLRIGNDDNKEKKFKCSTASLATIISKTYTMTKGGRQAEPQEMKHCIYQQHGARADEPQPSLDVLLPGMRCVEVFELSLERFDEWVILVDARFKSPGSGELLSKRHECCVYLIDQCSIKWLTVDGREASASELSQEAKMMTGPLRQILKVPVTAGVSVGMRFALFPLKSDKEIQGRVSHISENNQETSLSLWSEQSDAADSIILERIAIELGILGEHPAFG
;
A
#
# COMPACT_ATOMS: atom_id res chain seq x y z
N MET A 1 31.75 -2.23 46.68
CA MET A 1 31.11 -3.26 45.85
C MET A 1 29.71 -2.88 45.37
N ALA A 2 28.82 -2.29 46.20
CA ALA A 2 27.47 -1.87 45.77
C ALA A 2 27.44 -0.91 44.56
N ASN A 3 28.38 0.04 44.47
CA ASN A 3 28.45 0.98 43.33
C ASN A 3 28.89 0.30 42.01
N GLN A 4 29.74 -0.72 42.06
CA GLN A 4 30.16 -1.47 40.86
C GLN A 4 29.03 -2.37 40.34
N VAL A 5 28.26 -2.98 41.23
CA VAL A 5 27.07 -3.77 40.86
C VAL A 5 26.00 -2.86 40.25
N LYS A 6 25.76 -1.68 40.84
CA LYS A 6 24.82 -0.69 40.31
C LYS A 6 25.20 -0.21 38.90
N GLN A 7 26.47 0.14 38.69
CA GLN A 7 26.96 0.53 37.36
C GLN A 7 26.87 -0.61 36.33
N SER A 8 27.15 -1.86 36.74
CA SER A 8 27.00 -3.04 35.87
C SER A 8 25.54 -3.28 35.45
N MET A 9 24.60 -3.10 36.38
CA MET A 9 23.16 -3.20 36.08
C MET A 9 22.69 -2.09 35.14
N GLU A 10 23.13 -0.85 35.37
CA GLU A 10 22.79 0.30 34.51
C GLU A 10 23.34 0.12 33.08
N MET A 11 24.57 -0.39 32.93
CA MET A 11 25.13 -0.71 31.62
C MET A 11 24.37 -1.84 30.93
N THR A 12 24.01 -2.90 31.65
CA THR A 12 23.24 -4.02 31.09
C THR A 12 21.86 -3.56 30.60
N GLN A 13 21.17 -2.74 31.40
CA GLN A 13 19.88 -2.18 31.02
C GLN A 13 20.00 -1.26 29.79
N THR A 14 21.08 -0.48 29.71
CA THR A 14 21.35 0.40 28.57
C THR A 14 21.62 -0.42 27.30
N MET A 15 22.42 -1.48 27.39
CA MET A 15 22.66 -2.39 26.26
C MET A 15 21.38 -3.08 25.79
N SER A 16 20.54 -3.56 26.71
CA SER A 16 19.23 -4.16 26.35
C SER A 16 18.36 -3.17 25.58
N LYS A 17 18.23 -1.93 26.06
CA LYS A 17 17.46 -0.88 25.36
C LYS A 17 18.01 -0.56 23.97
N MET A 18 19.34 -0.51 23.83
CA MET A 18 19.97 -0.30 22.51
C MET A 18 19.69 -1.46 21.56
N MET A 19 19.78 -2.70 22.04
CA MET A 19 19.42 -3.88 21.24
C MET A 19 17.96 -3.87 20.81
N GLU A 20 17.05 -3.49 21.71
CA GLU A 20 15.62 -3.39 21.42
C GLU A 20 15.32 -2.34 20.37
N MET A 21 15.88 -1.14 20.52
CA MET A 21 15.75 -0.07 19.53
C MET A 21 16.32 -0.51 18.17
N PHE A 22 17.45 -1.23 18.18
CA PHE A 22 18.04 -1.78 16.96
C PHE A 22 17.15 -2.82 16.29
N LEU A 23 16.55 -3.76 17.03
CA LEU A 23 15.63 -4.76 16.50
C LEU A 23 14.39 -4.13 15.87
N VAL A 24 13.76 -3.16 16.56
CA VAL A 24 12.58 -2.42 16.04
C VAL A 24 12.94 -1.62 14.78
N THR A 25 14.11 -0.98 14.76
CA THR A 25 14.57 -0.21 13.60
C THR A 25 14.88 -1.13 12.41
N SER A 26 15.46 -2.30 12.69
CA SER A 26 15.86 -3.28 11.68
C SER A 26 14.71 -4.09 11.09
N LEU A 27 13.58 -4.23 11.80
CA LEU A 27 12.35 -4.77 11.24
C LEU A 27 11.81 -3.79 10.20
N SER A 28 11.89 -4.12 8.92
CA SER A 28 11.35 -3.29 7.84
C SER A 28 9.98 -3.82 7.45
N ILE A 29 8.98 -2.94 7.38
CA ILE A 29 7.68 -3.24 6.80
C ILE A 29 7.54 -2.32 5.59
N SER A 30 7.20 -2.88 4.44
CA SER A 30 6.88 -2.13 3.23
C SER A 30 5.61 -2.68 2.62
N SER A 31 4.86 -1.82 1.94
CA SER A 31 3.57 -2.16 1.36
C SER A 31 3.47 -1.63 -0.04
N ARG A 32 2.67 -2.29 -0.88
CA ARG A 32 2.18 -1.73 -2.12
C ARG A 32 0.76 -2.19 -2.38
N ILE A 33 -0.03 -1.33 -3.00
CA ILE A 33 -1.36 -1.68 -3.50
C ILE A 33 -1.21 -2.04 -4.97
N GLU A 34 -1.74 -3.18 -5.33
CA GLU A 34 -1.85 -3.63 -6.72
C GLU A 34 -3.30 -3.99 -7.00
N ARG A 35 -3.58 -4.40 -8.23
CA ARG A 35 -4.84 -5.05 -8.56
C ARG A 35 -4.59 -6.49 -8.95
N ASP A 36 -5.42 -7.37 -8.44
CA ASP A 36 -5.46 -8.75 -8.88
C ASP A 36 -6.05 -8.83 -10.28
N GLU A 37 -5.30 -9.41 -11.22
CA GLU A 37 -5.71 -9.58 -12.62
C GLU A 37 -6.95 -10.49 -12.75
N SER A 38 -7.20 -11.37 -11.78
CA SER A 38 -8.29 -12.35 -11.84
C SER A 38 -9.61 -11.83 -11.27
N THR A 39 -9.55 -11.08 -10.16
CA THR A 39 -10.76 -10.58 -9.46
C THR A 39 -11.03 -9.10 -9.70
N ASP A 40 -10.06 -8.38 -10.29
CA ASP A 40 -10.08 -6.92 -10.50
C ASP A 40 -10.26 -6.12 -9.20
N LYS A 41 -9.96 -6.74 -8.06
CA LYS A 41 -10.01 -6.10 -6.74
C LYS A 41 -8.63 -5.52 -6.36
N PRO A 42 -8.61 -4.47 -5.53
CA PRO A 42 -7.37 -4.00 -4.94
C PRO A 42 -6.80 -5.07 -4.01
N ILE A 43 -5.50 -5.33 -4.13
CA ILE A 43 -4.74 -6.21 -3.26
C ILE A 43 -3.65 -5.42 -2.53
N LEU A 44 -3.47 -5.70 -1.25
CA LEU A 44 -2.36 -5.21 -0.47
C LEU A 44 -1.27 -6.26 -0.42
N ILE A 45 -0.07 -5.91 -0.85
CA ILE A 45 1.13 -6.73 -0.72
C ILE A 45 1.96 -6.15 0.41
N LEU A 46 2.09 -6.89 1.52
CA LEU A 46 2.94 -6.55 2.64
C LEU A 46 4.23 -7.36 2.59
N VAL A 47 5.36 -6.67 2.77
CA VAL A 47 6.68 -7.28 2.87
C VAL A 47 7.29 -6.91 4.21
N THR A 48 7.58 -7.93 5.02
CA THR A 48 8.21 -7.80 6.33
C THR A 48 9.59 -8.42 6.30
N GLU A 49 10.63 -7.61 6.51
CA GLU A 49 12.03 -8.00 6.38
C GLU A 49 12.79 -7.77 7.68
N ASN A 50 13.63 -8.72 8.08
CA ASN A 50 14.61 -8.50 9.13
C ASN A 50 15.95 -8.07 8.54
N LYS A 51 16.29 -6.79 8.67
CA LYS A 51 17.57 -6.22 8.20
C LYS A 51 18.70 -6.31 9.22
N SER A 52 18.46 -6.89 10.39
CA SER A 52 19.47 -7.04 11.43
C SER A 52 20.32 -8.30 11.23
N GLN A 53 21.36 -8.45 12.06
CA GLN A 53 22.13 -9.68 12.18
C GLN A 53 21.56 -10.65 13.23
N PHE A 54 20.45 -10.29 13.89
CA PHE A 54 19.85 -11.06 14.98
C PHE A 54 18.49 -11.61 14.57
N PRO A 55 18.12 -12.85 14.95
CA PRO A 55 16.78 -13.36 14.73
C PRO A 55 15.73 -12.59 15.55
N ILE A 56 14.55 -12.37 14.96
CA ILE A 56 13.40 -11.75 15.64
C ILE A 56 12.37 -12.87 15.94
N PRO A 57 12.20 -13.30 17.20
CA PRO A 57 11.28 -14.38 17.55
C PRO A 57 9.84 -13.90 17.74
N GLY A 58 8.87 -14.78 17.48
CA GLY A 58 7.47 -14.61 17.84
C GLY A 58 6.82 -13.36 17.25
N LEU A 59 7.10 -13.08 15.97
CA LEU A 59 6.57 -11.91 15.29
C LEU A 59 5.10 -12.14 14.95
N SER A 60 4.25 -11.25 15.44
CA SER A 60 2.81 -11.25 15.15
C SER A 60 2.37 -9.85 14.78
N GLY A 61 1.20 -9.70 14.18
CA GLY A 61 0.68 -8.39 13.89
C GLY A 61 -0.80 -8.33 13.62
N SER A 62 -1.28 -7.09 13.52
CA SER A 62 -2.67 -6.80 13.20
C SER A 62 -2.77 -5.75 12.12
N LEU A 63 -3.78 -5.89 11.27
CA LEU A 63 -4.12 -4.94 10.22
C LEU A 63 -5.48 -4.29 10.53
N ARG A 64 -5.55 -2.97 10.36
CA ARG A 64 -6.78 -2.17 10.52
C ARG A 64 -6.99 -1.31 9.28
N ILE A 65 -8.19 -1.36 8.71
CA ILE A 65 -8.61 -0.51 7.59
C ILE A 65 -9.54 0.56 8.13
N GLY A 66 -9.33 1.81 7.72
CA GLY A 66 -10.14 2.92 8.15
C GLY A 66 -9.91 4.13 7.28
N ASN A 67 -10.54 5.23 7.66
CA ASN A 67 -10.33 6.52 7.02
C ASN A 67 -9.94 7.54 8.07
N ASP A 68 -9.13 8.52 7.66
CA ASP A 68 -8.84 9.64 8.52
C ASP A 68 -10.04 10.59 8.51
N ASP A 69 -10.59 10.83 9.70
CA ASP A 69 -11.58 11.88 9.85
C ASP A 69 -10.87 13.24 9.78
N ASN A 70 -10.94 13.88 8.60
CA ASN A 70 -10.33 15.19 8.35
C ASN A 70 -10.75 16.26 9.37
N LYS A 71 -11.87 16.10 10.08
CA LYS A 71 -12.33 17.04 11.11
C LYS A 71 -11.68 16.79 12.47
N GLU A 72 -11.43 15.52 12.82
CA GLU A 72 -10.91 15.14 14.14
C GLU A 72 -9.43 14.74 14.14
N LYS A 73 -8.80 14.59 12.97
CA LYS A 73 -7.45 14.00 12.79
C LYS A 73 -7.33 12.66 13.53
N LYS A 74 -8.38 11.86 13.50
CA LYS A 74 -8.42 10.53 14.11
C LYS A 74 -8.69 9.49 13.05
N PHE A 75 -7.92 8.40 13.13
CA PHE A 75 -8.19 7.19 12.37
C PHE A 75 -9.49 6.56 12.84
N LYS A 76 -10.46 6.45 11.94
CA LYS A 76 -11.73 5.77 12.19
C LYS A 76 -11.71 4.42 11.50
N CYS A 77 -11.64 3.34 12.29
CA CYS A 77 -11.67 1.98 11.77
C CYS A 77 -13.02 1.69 11.09
N SER A 78 -12.99 1.14 9.88
CA SER A 78 -14.19 0.60 9.23
C SER A 78 -14.48 -0.78 9.78
N THR A 79 -15.77 -1.07 9.96
CA THR A 79 -16.27 -2.39 10.36
C THR A 79 -16.74 -3.22 9.17
N ALA A 80 -16.90 -2.60 8.00
CA ALA A 80 -17.38 -3.25 6.77
C ALA A 80 -16.27 -3.50 5.75
N SER A 81 -15.15 -2.76 5.84
CA SER A 81 -13.98 -3.02 5.00
C SER A 81 -13.14 -4.17 5.54
N LEU A 82 -12.80 -5.12 4.68
CA LEU A 82 -12.13 -6.36 5.05
C LEU A 82 -10.83 -6.56 4.27
N ALA A 83 -9.84 -7.19 4.92
CA ALA A 83 -8.62 -7.67 4.29
C ALA A 83 -8.55 -9.20 4.47
N THR A 84 -8.64 -9.93 3.36
CA THR A 84 -8.61 -11.39 3.36
C THR A 84 -7.29 -11.87 2.79
N ILE A 85 -6.56 -12.73 3.50
CA ILE A 85 -5.32 -13.30 2.99
C ILE A 85 -5.66 -14.21 1.79
N ILE A 86 -5.07 -13.94 0.63
CA ILE A 86 -5.34 -14.69 -0.61
C ILE A 86 -4.10 -15.40 -1.17
N SER A 87 -2.90 -15.07 -0.69
CA SER A 87 -1.68 -15.72 -1.12
C SER A 87 -0.90 -16.30 0.04
N LYS A 88 -0.13 -17.32 -0.30
CA LYS A 88 0.79 -18.04 0.56
C LYS A 88 1.89 -17.09 1.04
N THR A 89 2.21 -17.15 2.32
CA THR A 89 3.30 -16.38 2.89
C THR A 89 4.62 -16.98 2.43
N TYR A 90 5.47 -16.21 1.71
CA TYR A 90 6.75 -16.71 1.21
C TYR A 90 7.93 -16.15 2.00
N THR A 91 8.94 -16.98 2.22
CA THR A 91 10.23 -16.53 2.75
C THR A 91 11.34 -16.55 1.69
N MET A 92 12.16 -15.49 1.70
CA MET A 92 13.37 -15.39 0.86
C MET A 92 14.57 -15.13 1.77
N THR A 93 15.60 -15.98 1.73
CA THR A 93 16.88 -15.76 2.41
C THR A 93 17.95 -15.39 1.40
N LYS A 94 18.73 -14.33 1.67
CA LYS A 94 19.77 -13.81 0.74
C LYS A 94 21.02 -14.70 0.58
N GLY A 95 21.03 -15.95 1.06
CA GLY A 95 22.21 -16.80 1.14
C GLY A 95 22.35 -17.81 -0.01
N GLY A 96 22.90 -17.40 -1.16
CA GLY A 96 23.60 -18.27 -2.14
C GLY A 96 22.77 -19.31 -2.93
N ARG A 97 22.81 -19.19 -4.28
CA ARG A 97 22.20 -20.05 -5.34
C ARG A 97 20.69 -20.31 -5.18
N GLN A 98 19.90 -19.49 -5.90
CA GLN A 98 18.45 -19.59 -6.10
C GLN A 98 17.66 -19.79 -4.80
N ALA A 99 17.28 -18.67 -4.17
CA ALA A 99 16.28 -18.68 -3.11
C ALA A 99 14.93 -19.09 -3.70
N GLU A 100 14.58 -20.37 -3.59
CA GLU A 100 13.23 -20.82 -3.90
C GLU A 100 12.28 -20.26 -2.82
N PRO A 101 11.11 -19.69 -3.22
CA PRO A 101 10.11 -19.23 -2.26
C PRO A 101 9.64 -20.42 -1.40
N GLN A 102 9.93 -20.39 -0.11
CA GLN A 102 9.36 -21.39 0.81
C GLN A 102 8.01 -20.90 1.32
N GLU A 103 6.95 -21.62 0.97
CA GLU A 103 5.60 -21.41 1.46
C GLU A 103 5.53 -21.67 2.97
N MET A 104 4.97 -20.72 3.71
CA MET A 104 4.72 -20.83 5.13
C MET A 104 3.26 -21.21 5.41
N LYS A 105 3.06 -22.00 6.47
CA LYS A 105 1.73 -22.37 6.98
C LYS A 105 1.09 -21.29 7.85
N HIS A 106 1.88 -20.31 8.30
CA HIS A 106 1.45 -19.30 9.28
C HIS A 106 1.71 -17.91 8.73
N CYS A 107 0.73 -17.02 8.97
CA CYS A 107 0.79 -15.62 8.59
C CYS A 107 1.35 -14.77 9.76
N ILE A 108 1.79 -13.55 9.48
CA ILE A 108 2.18 -12.59 10.52
C ILE A 108 0.96 -11.74 10.91
N TYR A 109 0.25 -11.21 9.93
CA TYR A 109 -0.82 -10.24 10.17
C TYR A 109 -2.21 -10.87 10.08
N GLN A 110 -3.08 -10.51 11.03
CA GLN A 110 -4.51 -10.80 10.98
C GLN A 110 -5.31 -9.50 10.99
N GLN A 111 -6.48 -9.47 10.35
CA GLN A 111 -7.37 -8.33 10.48
C GLN A 111 -7.87 -8.20 11.93
N HIS A 112 -7.81 -6.97 12.46
CA HIS A 112 -8.35 -6.67 13.78
C HIS A 112 -9.87 -6.88 13.78
N GLY A 113 -10.37 -7.73 14.68
CA GLY A 113 -11.78 -8.13 14.73
C GLY A 113 -12.08 -9.51 14.11
N ALA A 114 -11.06 -10.24 13.63
CA ALA A 114 -11.18 -11.67 13.40
C ALA A 114 -11.62 -12.37 14.71
N ARG A 115 -12.40 -13.45 14.58
CA ARG A 115 -13.12 -14.11 15.69
C ARG A 115 -12.20 -14.31 16.90
N ALA A 116 -12.67 -13.93 18.08
CA ALA A 116 -11.90 -13.94 19.34
C ALA A 116 -11.32 -15.32 19.73
N ASP A 117 -11.83 -16.40 19.12
CA ASP A 117 -11.40 -17.77 19.37
C ASP A 117 -10.30 -18.28 18.42
N GLU A 118 -9.88 -17.50 17.42
CA GLU A 118 -8.79 -17.91 16.54
C GLU A 118 -7.42 -17.59 17.16
N PRO A 119 -6.49 -18.56 17.21
CA PRO A 119 -5.14 -18.31 17.71
C PRO A 119 -4.47 -17.25 16.83
N GLN A 120 -3.98 -16.18 17.47
CA GLN A 120 -3.35 -15.07 16.75
C GLN A 120 -2.17 -15.62 15.94
N PRO A 121 -2.16 -15.42 14.61
CA PRO A 121 -1.12 -15.96 13.77
C PRO A 121 0.20 -15.28 14.16
N SER A 122 1.23 -16.10 14.33
CA SER A 122 2.57 -15.62 14.66
C SER A 122 3.60 -16.44 13.92
N LEU A 123 4.66 -15.76 13.52
CA LEU A 123 5.86 -16.32 12.94
C LEU A 123 6.83 -16.64 14.09
N ASP A 124 7.19 -17.91 14.23
CA ASP A 124 8.10 -18.38 15.28
C ASP A 124 9.42 -17.60 15.30
N VAL A 125 10.01 -17.38 14.12
CA VAL A 125 11.24 -16.60 13.99
C VAL A 125 11.39 -16.00 12.60
N LEU A 126 11.78 -14.73 12.54
CA LEU A 126 12.23 -14.03 11.35
C LEU A 126 13.76 -13.91 11.39
N LEU A 127 14.46 -14.76 10.63
CA LEU A 127 15.93 -14.79 10.61
C LEU A 127 16.53 -13.56 9.89
N PRO A 128 17.80 -13.24 10.15
CA PRO A 128 18.54 -12.22 9.40
C PRO A 128 18.42 -12.38 7.88
N GLY A 129 18.03 -11.31 7.20
CA GLY A 129 17.86 -11.29 5.75
C GLY A 129 16.64 -12.05 5.22
N MET A 130 15.80 -12.61 6.08
CA MET A 130 14.50 -13.16 5.67
C MET A 130 13.53 -12.04 5.31
N ARG A 131 12.81 -12.24 4.20
CA ARG A 131 11.67 -11.43 3.78
C ARG A 131 10.43 -12.30 3.77
N CYS A 132 9.39 -11.85 4.44
CA CYS A 132 8.07 -12.45 4.48
C CYS A 132 7.13 -11.63 3.61
N VAL A 133 6.49 -12.24 2.61
CA VAL A 133 5.54 -11.56 1.72
C VAL A 133 4.13 -12.10 1.97
N GLU A 134 3.19 -11.23 2.31
CA GLU A 134 1.78 -11.57 2.54
C GLU A 134 0.89 -10.74 1.62
N VAL A 135 -0.11 -11.37 0.98
CA VAL A 135 -1.00 -10.71 0.03
C VAL A 135 -2.44 -10.80 0.53
N PHE A 136 -3.08 -9.64 0.65
CA PHE A 136 -4.44 -9.48 1.14
C PHE A 136 -5.33 -8.95 0.03
N GLU A 137 -6.43 -9.62 -0.28
CA GLU A 137 -7.52 -9.02 -1.05
C GLU A 137 -8.26 -8.02 -0.17
N LEU A 138 -8.44 -6.81 -0.69
CA LEU A 138 -9.15 -5.74 -0.01
C LEU A 138 -10.59 -5.68 -0.50
N SER A 139 -11.53 -5.87 0.41
CA SER A 139 -12.96 -5.62 0.17
C SER A 139 -13.35 -4.32 0.87
N LEU A 140 -13.29 -3.21 0.14
CA LEU A 140 -13.57 -1.87 0.66
C LEU A 140 -15.07 -1.57 0.59
N GLU A 141 -15.61 -0.94 1.64
CA GLU A 141 -17.05 -0.68 1.76
C GLU A 141 -17.59 0.20 0.63
N ARG A 142 -16.86 1.27 0.31
CA ARG A 142 -17.19 2.31 -0.66
C ARG A 142 -15.94 2.77 -1.41
N PHE A 143 -16.17 3.38 -2.58
CA PHE A 143 -15.15 4.06 -3.35
C PHE A 143 -14.75 5.37 -2.65
N ASP A 144 -13.63 5.34 -1.93
CA ASP A 144 -13.13 6.46 -1.13
C ASP A 144 -11.63 6.25 -0.83
N GLU A 145 -10.94 7.24 -0.28
CA GLU A 145 -9.56 7.06 0.20
C GLU A 145 -9.55 6.29 1.53
N TRP A 146 -8.64 5.32 1.64
CA TRP A 146 -8.50 4.51 2.85
C TRP A 146 -7.07 4.51 3.37
N VAL A 147 -6.96 4.43 4.69
CA VAL A 147 -5.70 4.23 5.41
C VAL A 147 -5.70 2.83 6.00
N ILE A 148 -4.60 2.11 5.81
CA ILE A 148 -4.35 0.80 6.37
C ILE A 148 -3.20 0.91 7.37
N LEU A 149 -3.51 0.61 8.63
CA LEU A 149 -2.54 0.56 9.72
C LEU A 149 -2.11 -0.87 9.97
N VAL A 150 -0.81 -1.11 9.89
CA VAL A 150 -0.17 -2.39 10.13
C VAL A 150 0.68 -2.29 11.39
N ASP A 151 0.33 -3.05 12.41
CA ASP A 151 1.05 -3.09 13.68
C ASP A 151 1.75 -4.44 13.81
N ALA A 152 3.07 -4.46 13.81
CA ALA A 152 3.88 -5.64 14.10
C ALA A 152 4.35 -5.61 15.56
N ARG A 153 4.37 -6.76 16.23
CA ARG A 153 4.73 -6.91 17.63
C ARG A 153 5.55 -8.18 17.86
N PHE A 154 6.54 -8.08 18.74
CA PHE A 154 7.39 -9.19 19.15
C PHE A 154 7.97 -8.92 20.54
N LYS A 155 8.36 -9.96 21.26
CA LYS A 155 8.98 -9.79 22.59
C LYS A 155 10.48 -9.49 22.43
N SER A 156 10.98 -8.55 23.24
CA SER A 156 12.41 -8.32 23.39
C SER A 156 13.10 -9.59 23.88
N PRO A 157 14.16 -10.09 23.20
CA PRO A 157 14.92 -11.23 23.67
C PRO A 157 15.73 -10.92 24.94
N GLY A 158 15.97 -9.64 25.26
CA GLY A 158 16.74 -9.21 26.43
C GLY A 158 15.88 -8.95 27.65
N SER A 159 14.87 -8.08 27.53
CA SER A 159 14.02 -7.66 28.67
C SER A 159 12.71 -8.44 28.77
N GLY A 160 12.28 -9.11 27.69
CA GLY A 160 10.94 -9.69 27.59
C GLY A 160 9.82 -8.67 27.33
N GLU A 161 10.13 -7.37 27.27
CA GLU A 161 9.13 -6.32 26.97
C GLU A 161 8.54 -6.51 25.57
N LEU A 162 7.26 -6.15 25.41
CA LEU A 162 6.59 -6.20 24.12
C LEU A 162 7.01 -5.00 23.28
N LEU A 163 7.73 -5.24 22.21
CA LEU A 163 8.14 -4.24 21.23
C LEU A 163 7.12 -4.18 20.10
N SER A 164 6.94 -3.00 19.51
CA SER A 164 6.01 -2.80 18.40
C SER A 164 6.56 -1.87 17.33
N LYS A 165 6.20 -2.13 16.08
CA LYS A 165 6.44 -1.25 14.94
C LYS A 165 5.13 -1.02 14.18
N ARG A 166 4.81 0.25 13.92
CA ARG A 166 3.67 0.65 13.10
C ARG A 166 4.14 1.00 11.70
N HIS A 167 3.37 0.56 10.71
CA HIS A 167 3.48 0.92 9.31
C HIS A 167 2.11 1.39 8.82
N GLU A 168 2.12 2.36 7.90
CA GLU A 168 0.92 2.98 7.38
C GLU A 168 1.00 3.00 5.86
N CYS A 169 -0.12 2.66 5.22
CA CYS A 169 -0.25 2.75 3.77
C CYS A 169 -1.64 3.20 3.37
N CYS A 170 -1.72 3.90 2.25
CA CYS A 170 -2.96 4.44 1.74
C CYS A 170 -3.44 3.61 0.56
N VAL A 171 -4.76 3.49 0.42
CA VAL A 171 -5.43 3.03 -0.79
C VAL A 171 -6.08 4.24 -1.42
N TYR A 172 -5.59 4.60 -2.59
CA TYR A 172 -6.05 5.75 -3.36
C TYR A 172 -7.30 5.39 -4.19
N LEU A 173 -7.99 6.40 -4.72
CA LEU A 173 -9.13 6.20 -5.62
C LEU A 173 -8.68 5.47 -6.89
N ILE A 174 -7.51 5.82 -7.43
CA ILE A 174 -6.97 5.20 -8.65
C ILE A 174 -6.65 3.72 -8.47
N ASP A 175 -6.22 3.30 -7.27
CA ASP A 175 -6.01 1.89 -6.93
C ASP A 175 -7.32 1.09 -6.97
N GLN A 176 -8.43 1.79 -6.76
CA GLN A 176 -9.79 1.29 -6.84
C GLN A 176 -10.43 1.51 -8.22
N CYS A 177 -9.67 1.85 -9.26
CA CYS A 177 -10.15 1.91 -10.66
C CYS A 177 -9.54 0.82 -11.55
N SER A 178 -10.36 0.17 -12.40
CA SER A 178 -9.86 -0.66 -13.49
C SER A 178 -9.43 0.26 -14.61
N ILE A 179 -8.25 0.05 -15.19
CA ILE A 179 -7.70 0.95 -16.21
C ILE A 179 -7.66 0.21 -17.54
N LYS A 180 -8.34 0.74 -18.56
CA LYS A 180 -8.29 0.21 -19.93
C LYS A 180 -7.77 1.26 -20.88
N TRP A 181 -6.76 0.90 -21.66
CA TRP A 181 -6.26 1.74 -22.76
C TRP A 181 -7.14 1.56 -23.98
N LEU A 182 -7.56 2.68 -24.58
CA LEU A 182 -8.42 2.69 -25.75
C LEU A 182 -7.57 2.87 -27.01
N THR A 183 -7.71 1.96 -27.97
CA THR A 183 -6.92 1.93 -29.21
C THR A 183 -7.44 2.87 -30.31
N VAL A 184 -8.51 3.62 -30.07
CA VAL A 184 -9.25 4.35 -31.12
C VAL A 184 -9.28 5.85 -30.82
N ASP A 185 -9.06 6.64 -31.88
CA ASP A 185 -9.42 8.06 -31.97
C ASP A 185 -10.95 8.22 -31.90
N GLY A 186 -11.52 8.09 -30.71
CA GLY A 186 -12.91 8.40 -30.44
C GLY A 186 -13.14 9.92 -30.42
N ARG A 187 -14.40 10.35 -30.58
CA ARG A 187 -14.82 11.76 -30.55
C ARG A 187 -14.35 12.48 -29.29
N GLU A 188 -13.96 13.74 -29.46
CA GLU A 188 -13.74 14.68 -28.37
C GLU A 188 -15.04 14.87 -27.58
N ALA A 189 -14.89 15.01 -26.27
CA ALA A 189 -15.96 15.44 -25.39
C ALA A 189 -16.59 16.71 -25.96
N SER A 190 -17.89 16.70 -26.16
CA SER A 190 -18.63 17.90 -26.55
C SER A 190 -18.53 18.93 -25.43
N ALA A 191 -18.56 20.23 -25.73
CA ALA A 191 -18.44 21.33 -24.75
C ALA A 191 -19.51 21.33 -23.62
N SER A 192 -20.41 20.34 -23.62
CA SER A 192 -21.43 20.05 -22.61
C SER A 192 -20.97 19.06 -21.53
N GLU A 193 -19.82 18.40 -21.69
CA GLU A 193 -19.34 17.35 -20.79
C GLU A 193 -18.53 17.94 -19.63
N LEU A 194 -18.81 17.47 -18.41
CA LEU A 194 -18.06 17.82 -17.21
C LEU A 194 -16.64 17.29 -17.39
N SER A 195 -15.68 18.21 -17.55
CA SER A 195 -14.28 17.90 -17.75
C SER A 195 -13.42 18.49 -16.64
N GLN A 196 -12.39 17.76 -16.27
CA GLN A 196 -11.37 18.16 -15.29
C GLN A 196 -9.99 17.99 -15.90
N GLU A 197 -9.06 18.85 -15.52
CA GLU A 197 -7.66 18.75 -15.93
C GLU A 197 -6.80 18.31 -14.76
N ALA A 198 -5.87 17.39 -15.04
CA ALA A 198 -4.82 16.99 -14.11
C ALA A 198 -3.45 17.18 -14.75
N LYS A 199 -2.45 17.54 -13.95
CA LYS A 199 -1.05 17.70 -14.39
C LYS A 199 -0.16 16.81 -13.55
N MET A 200 0.73 16.06 -14.20
CA MET A 200 1.61 15.13 -13.50
C MET A 200 2.92 14.89 -14.23
N MET A 201 3.94 14.37 -13.53
CA MET A 201 5.16 13.94 -14.19
C MET A 201 4.92 12.71 -15.07
N THR A 202 5.59 12.68 -16.22
CA THR A 202 5.40 11.65 -17.26
C THR A 202 5.86 10.25 -16.81
N GLY A 203 6.85 10.18 -15.92
CA GLY A 203 7.34 8.91 -15.37
C GLY A 203 6.29 8.20 -14.51
N PRO A 204 5.83 8.80 -13.39
CA PRO A 204 4.78 8.25 -12.53
C PRO A 204 3.49 7.91 -13.25
N LEU A 205 3.08 8.70 -14.25
CA LEU A 205 1.91 8.42 -15.09
C LEU A 205 1.91 6.99 -15.66
N ARG A 206 3.06 6.50 -16.14
CA ARG A 206 3.17 5.16 -16.72
C ARG A 206 2.91 4.07 -15.68
N GLN A 207 3.37 4.26 -14.46
CA GLN A 207 3.20 3.31 -13.37
C GLN A 207 1.75 3.34 -12.87
N ILE A 208 1.21 4.54 -12.63
CA ILE A 208 -0.15 4.76 -12.12
C ILE A 208 -1.20 4.22 -13.11
N LEU A 209 -1.07 4.58 -14.39
CA LEU A 209 -2.01 4.12 -15.43
C LEU A 209 -1.62 2.77 -16.05
N LYS A 210 -0.61 2.09 -15.51
CA LYS A 210 -0.12 0.78 -15.97
C LYS A 210 0.09 0.71 -17.49
N VAL A 211 0.71 1.74 -18.07
CA VAL A 211 1.04 1.77 -19.50
C VAL A 211 2.01 0.62 -19.79
N PRO A 212 1.71 -0.30 -20.74
CA PRO A 212 2.63 -1.36 -21.11
C PRO A 212 4.01 -0.80 -21.47
N VAL A 213 5.09 -1.49 -21.09
CA VAL A 213 6.46 -1.01 -21.35
C VAL A 213 6.72 -0.82 -22.86
N THR A 214 6.07 -1.64 -23.68
CA THR A 214 6.09 -1.61 -25.15
C THR A 214 5.28 -0.47 -25.76
N ALA A 215 4.43 0.20 -24.98
CA ALA A 215 3.65 1.36 -25.39
C ALA A 215 4.28 2.65 -24.82
N GLY A 216 4.50 3.64 -25.68
CA GLY A 216 4.85 5.00 -25.26
C GLY A 216 3.64 5.74 -24.71
N VAL A 217 3.87 6.84 -24.00
CA VAL A 217 2.82 7.84 -23.71
C VAL A 217 2.91 8.90 -24.79
N SER A 218 1.81 9.19 -25.47
CA SER A 218 1.74 10.17 -26.55
C SER A 218 0.48 11.02 -26.42
N VAL A 219 0.57 12.26 -26.90
CA VAL A 219 -0.57 13.17 -26.97
C VAL A 219 -1.67 12.53 -27.81
N GLY A 220 -2.91 12.57 -27.32
CA GLY A 220 -4.03 11.90 -27.95
C GLY A 220 -4.38 10.54 -27.35
N MET A 221 -3.48 9.89 -26.62
CA MET A 221 -3.78 8.60 -26.00
C MET A 221 -4.94 8.70 -25.03
N ARG A 222 -5.85 7.73 -25.13
CA ARG A 222 -7.06 7.65 -24.32
C ARG A 222 -7.04 6.45 -23.39
N PHE A 223 -7.62 6.64 -22.22
CA PHE A 223 -7.84 5.59 -21.24
C PHE A 223 -9.23 5.73 -20.63
N ALA A 224 -9.71 4.64 -20.05
CA ALA A 224 -10.96 4.56 -19.32
C ALA A 224 -10.68 4.02 -17.92
N LEU A 225 -11.23 4.69 -16.91
CA LEU A 225 -11.22 4.29 -15.51
C LEU A 225 -12.60 3.77 -15.15
N PHE A 226 -12.64 2.58 -14.56
CA PHE A 226 -13.86 1.92 -14.06
C PHE A 226 -13.78 1.83 -12.54
N PRO A 227 -14.38 2.77 -11.79
CA PRO A 227 -14.36 2.74 -10.33
C PRO A 227 -15.00 1.47 -9.76
N LEU A 228 -14.43 0.95 -8.68
CA LEU A 228 -14.94 -0.23 -7.98
C LEU A 228 -16.40 -0.01 -7.54
N LYS A 229 -17.26 -1.02 -7.77
CA LYS A 229 -18.71 -0.98 -7.46
C LYS A 229 -19.48 0.15 -8.17
N SER A 230 -18.96 0.65 -9.29
CA SER A 230 -19.64 1.60 -10.16
C SER A 230 -19.78 1.04 -11.56
N ASP A 231 -20.94 1.22 -12.18
CA ASP A 231 -21.16 0.93 -13.60
C ASP A 231 -20.71 2.10 -14.50
N LYS A 232 -20.18 3.17 -13.90
CA LYS A 232 -19.83 4.40 -14.59
C LYS A 232 -18.38 4.37 -15.07
N GLU A 233 -18.14 4.93 -16.24
CA GLU A 233 -16.82 5.06 -16.85
C GLU A 233 -16.36 6.52 -16.80
N ILE A 234 -15.13 6.72 -16.35
CA ILE A 234 -14.44 8.01 -16.47
C ILE A 234 -13.43 7.89 -17.60
N GLN A 235 -13.59 8.72 -18.62
CA GLN A 235 -12.68 8.75 -19.74
C GLN A 235 -11.57 9.76 -19.48
N GLY A 236 -10.40 9.45 -20.00
CA GLY A 236 -9.22 10.31 -19.90
C GLY A 236 -8.46 10.37 -21.21
N ARG A 237 -7.77 11.48 -21.44
CA ARG A 237 -6.90 11.71 -22.60
C ARG A 237 -5.64 12.44 -22.18
N VAL A 238 -4.52 12.07 -22.78
CA VAL A 238 -3.29 12.86 -22.74
C VAL A 238 -3.46 14.08 -23.65
N SER A 239 -3.65 15.27 -23.06
CA SER A 239 -3.89 16.51 -23.80
C SER A 239 -2.61 17.20 -24.23
N HIS A 240 -1.56 17.13 -23.41
CA HIS A 240 -0.28 17.76 -23.68
C HIS A 240 0.88 17.03 -23.00
N ILE A 241 2.05 16.99 -23.64
CA ILE A 241 3.30 16.50 -23.05
C ILE A 241 4.36 17.59 -23.22
N SER A 242 4.92 18.06 -22.11
CA SER A 242 6.06 18.98 -22.09
C SER A 242 7.34 18.19 -21.91
N GLU A 243 8.13 18.02 -22.97
CA GLU A 243 9.42 17.32 -22.90
C GLU A 243 10.42 18.04 -22.00
N ASN A 244 10.41 19.38 -22.01
CA ASN A 244 11.33 20.21 -21.23
C ASN A 244 11.11 20.06 -19.72
N ASN A 245 9.86 19.93 -19.30
CA ASN A 245 9.48 19.82 -17.88
C ASN A 245 9.19 18.37 -17.46
N GLN A 246 9.26 17.41 -18.39
CA GLN A 246 8.82 16.03 -18.21
C GLN A 246 7.39 15.91 -17.66
N GLU A 247 6.52 16.84 -18.01
CA GLU A 247 5.17 16.98 -17.48
C GLU A 247 4.14 16.53 -18.52
N THR A 248 3.11 15.82 -18.08
CA THR A 248 1.97 15.39 -18.89
C THR A 248 0.69 16.00 -18.32
N SER A 249 -0.10 16.63 -19.18
CA SER A 249 -1.45 17.09 -18.86
C SER A 249 -2.48 16.06 -19.33
N LEU A 250 -3.45 15.80 -18.48
CA LEU A 250 -4.56 14.89 -18.71
C LEU A 250 -5.86 15.66 -18.67
N SER A 251 -6.75 15.37 -19.60
CA SER A 251 -8.15 15.80 -19.56
C SER A 251 -9.01 14.59 -19.21
N LEU A 252 -9.84 14.70 -18.19
CA LEU A 252 -10.72 13.65 -17.68
C LEU A 252 -12.17 14.11 -17.82
N TRP A 253 -13.08 13.22 -18.20
CA TRP A 253 -14.51 13.54 -18.31
C TRP A 253 -15.40 12.31 -18.06
N SER A 254 -16.68 12.57 -17.79
CA SER A 254 -17.73 11.55 -17.68
C SER A 254 -18.84 11.87 -18.69
N GLU A 255 -19.34 10.86 -19.39
CA GLU A 255 -20.48 11.01 -20.31
C GLU A 255 -21.80 11.24 -19.56
N GLN A 256 -21.86 10.89 -18.26
CA GLN A 256 -23.04 11.05 -17.42
C GLN A 256 -22.88 12.28 -16.51
N SER A 257 -23.81 13.23 -16.64
CA SER A 257 -23.83 14.47 -15.85
C SER A 257 -24.63 14.29 -14.55
N ASP A 258 -24.09 13.52 -13.61
CA ASP A 258 -24.58 13.45 -12.23
C ASP A 258 -23.63 14.24 -11.29
N ALA A 259 -24.20 14.89 -10.28
CA ALA A 259 -23.44 15.67 -9.30
C ALA A 259 -22.43 14.81 -8.52
N ALA A 260 -22.79 13.54 -8.25
CA ALA A 260 -21.89 12.59 -7.60
C ALA A 260 -20.67 12.26 -8.47
N ASP A 261 -20.84 12.19 -9.79
CA ASP A 261 -19.76 11.87 -10.72
C ASP A 261 -18.81 13.03 -10.89
N SER A 262 -19.32 14.26 -10.87
CA SER A 262 -18.49 15.46 -10.86
C SER A 262 -17.52 15.47 -9.67
N ILE A 263 -17.99 15.07 -8.49
CA ILE A 263 -17.16 15.01 -7.27
C ILE A 263 -16.10 13.92 -7.40
N ILE A 264 -16.47 12.73 -7.89
CA ILE A 264 -15.52 11.62 -8.08
C ILE A 264 -14.46 12.00 -9.12
N LEU A 265 -14.88 12.59 -10.23
CA LEU A 265 -14.00 13.05 -11.31
C LEU A 265 -12.99 14.09 -10.80
N GLU A 266 -13.46 15.08 -10.06
CA GLU A 266 -12.61 16.11 -9.44
C GLU A 266 -11.60 15.49 -8.48
N ARG A 267 -12.04 14.57 -7.60
CA ARG A 267 -11.15 13.89 -6.66
C ARG A 267 -10.09 13.06 -7.35
N ILE A 268 -10.43 12.31 -8.40
CA ILE A 268 -9.47 11.54 -9.19
C ILE A 268 -8.47 12.47 -9.89
N ALA A 269 -8.92 13.60 -10.45
CA ALA A 269 -8.04 14.56 -11.09
C ALA A 269 -7.02 15.15 -10.11
N ILE A 270 -7.48 15.54 -8.91
CA ILE A 270 -6.63 16.02 -7.82
C ILE A 270 -5.61 14.94 -7.41
N GLU A 271 -6.08 13.71 -7.20
CA GLU A 271 -5.23 12.60 -6.77
C GLU A 271 -4.16 12.26 -7.81
N LEU A 272 -4.51 12.23 -9.10
CA LEU A 272 -3.53 12.05 -10.18
C LEU A 272 -2.49 13.16 -10.19
N GLY A 273 -2.87 14.40 -9.89
CA GLY A 273 -1.92 15.50 -9.72
C GLY A 273 -0.93 15.24 -8.57
N ILE A 274 -1.45 14.89 -7.38
CA ILE A 274 -0.63 14.65 -6.18
C ILE A 274 0.31 13.45 -6.36
N LEU A 275 -0.21 12.32 -6.86
CA LEU A 275 0.60 11.12 -7.14
C LEU A 275 1.61 11.38 -8.26
N GLY A 276 1.29 12.32 -9.15
CA GLY A 276 2.12 12.77 -10.24
C GLY A 276 3.37 13.54 -9.85
N GLU A 277 3.35 14.22 -8.70
CA GLU A 277 4.47 15.02 -8.19
C GLU A 277 5.44 14.20 -7.32
N HIS A 278 4.97 13.08 -6.75
CA HIS A 278 5.77 12.26 -5.85
C HIS A 278 6.45 11.09 -6.57
N PRO A 279 7.79 11.00 -6.58
CA PRO A 279 8.53 9.85 -7.13
C PRO A 279 8.48 8.61 -6.22
N ALA A 280 7.45 8.45 -5.38
CA ALA A 280 7.36 7.41 -4.36
C ALA A 280 7.13 5.99 -4.91
N PHE A 281 7.00 5.83 -6.22
CA PHE A 281 6.86 4.55 -6.91
C PHE A 281 8.21 4.12 -7.52
N GLY A 282 9.13 3.70 -6.66
CA GLY A 282 10.44 3.13 -7.01
C GLY A 282 10.72 1.84 -6.27
#